data_AF-A0A9E4H2Y4-F1
#
_entry.id   AF-A0A9E4H2Y4-F1
#
_cell.length_a   1.000
_cell.length_b   1.000
_cell.length_c   1.000
_cell.angle_alpha   90.00
_cell.angle_beta   90.00
_cell.angle_gamma   90.00
#
_symmetry.space_group_name_H-M   'P 1'
#
loop_
_entity.id
_entity.type
_entity.pdbx_description
1 polymer ?
#
loop_
_entity_poly.entity_id
_entity_poly.type
_entity_poly.pdbx_seq_one_letter_code
_entity_poly.pdbx_strand_id
1 'polypeptide(L)' 'MSTKLTPKFFVEKIRENQNNNGTLKAVFANQFLSKFEEHELLGMSASIDKELAKRSGARADEMKRELEALGYEVKKKK' A
#
# COMPACT_ATOMS: atom_id res chain seq x y z
N MET A 1 2.55 -9.67 20.00
CA MET A 1 3.78 -8.87 20.22
C MET A 1 4.82 -9.38 19.23
N SER A 2 5.38 -8.63 18.26
CA SER A 2 5.88 -7.24 18.31
C SER A 2 5.14 -6.25 17.39
N THR A 3 4.36 -5.34 17.97
CA THR A 3 3.85 -4.11 17.35
C THR A 3 4.74 -2.96 17.78
N LYS A 4 5.81 -2.67 17.04
CA LYS A 4 6.58 -1.45 17.31
C LYS A 4 7.09 -0.80 16.04
N LEU A 5 6.16 -0.37 15.19
CA LEU A 5 6.36 0.92 14.55
C LEU A 5 5.92 1.89 15.71
N THR A 6 6.69 2.96 15.96
CA THR A 6 6.49 3.99 17.01
C THR A 6 7.41 5.17 16.65
N PRO A 7 7.47 6.26 17.43
CA PRO A 7 6.42 6.87 18.26
C PRO A 7 5.38 7.49 17.35
N LYS A 8 4.37 8.22 17.87
CA LYS A 8 3.79 9.29 17.03
C LYS A 8 3.23 8.61 15.77
N PHE A 9 2.35 7.60 15.91
CA PHE A 9 2.62 6.29 15.30
C PHE A 9 2.18 6.07 13.84
N PHE A 10 3.10 6.41 12.92
CA PHE A 10 2.82 6.88 11.54
C PHE A 10 2.28 8.34 11.54
N VAL A 11 2.04 8.89 12.71
CA VAL A 11 1.34 10.10 13.14
C VAL A 11 -0.03 10.26 12.51
N GLU A 12 -1.04 9.43 12.75
CA GLU A 12 -1.12 8.01 13.10
C GLU A 12 -1.94 7.40 11.96
N LYS A 13 -1.27 6.70 11.05
CA LYS A 13 -1.74 6.44 9.67
C LYS A 13 -1.90 7.69 8.77
N ILE A 14 -1.14 8.77 9.07
CA ILE A 14 -1.09 10.16 8.54
C ILE A 14 -2.28 10.96 9.11
N ARG A 15 -2.77 10.42 10.25
CA ARG A 15 -4.09 10.50 10.86
C ARG A 15 -5.11 9.84 9.93
N GLU A 16 -4.95 8.52 9.79
CA GLU A 16 -5.75 7.54 9.05
C GLU A 16 -6.15 7.96 7.62
N ASN A 17 -5.14 8.15 6.75
CA ASN A 17 -5.32 8.63 5.38
C ASN A 17 -6.02 10.01 5.29
N GLN A 18 -6.18 10.67 6.44
CA GLN A 18 -7.10 11.76 6.77
C GLN A 18 -8.57 11.46 6.47
N ASN A 19 -8.94 10.29 6.99
CA ASN A 19 -10.25 9.77 7.43
C ASN A 19 -11.13 9.10 6.34
N ASN A 20 -10.52 8.34 5.42
CA ASN A 20 -11.07 7.31 4.50
C ASN A 20 -10.87 7.51 2.98
N ASN A 21 -10.33 8.62 2.50
CA ASN A 21 -10.10 8.83 1.05
C ASN A 21 -8.75 8.32 0.53
N GLY A 22 -7.81 7.93 1.40
CA GLY A 22 -6.52 7.40 0.96
C GLY A 22 -5.49 8.44 0.48
N THR A 23 -5.64 9.73 0.81
CA THR A 23 -4.81 10.83 0.26
C THR A 23 -4.08 11.67 1.31
N LEU A 24 -3.21 12.60 0.85
CA LEU A 24 -2.53 13.60 1.68
C LEU A 24 -3.20 14.97 1.50
N LYS A 25 -3.37 15.76 2.57
CA LYS A 25 -3.89 17.14 2.45
C LYS A 25 -2.96 18.01 1.63
N ALA A 26 -3.54 18.94 0.85
CA ALA A 26 -2.79 19.91 0.05
C ALA A 26 -1.74 20.69 0.87
N VAL A 27 -2.06 21.05 2.12
CA VAL A 27 -1.10 21.73 3.01
C VAL A 27 0.11 20.85 3.33
N PHE A 28 -0.09 19.55 3.53
CA PHE A 28 1.01 18.60 3.73
C PHE A 28 1.82 18.44 2.45
N ALA A 29 1.16 18.24 1.30
CA ALA A 29 1.84 18.15 0.01
C ALA A 29 2.68 19.41 -0.28
N ASN A 30 2.14 20.60 -0.05
CA ASN A 30 2.81 21.86 -0.34
C ASN A 30 3.91 22.22 0.66
N GLN A 31 3.89 21.70 1.89
CA GLN A 31 4.95 21.96 2.87
C GLN A 31 6.08 20.93 2.83
N PHE A 32 5.78 19.71 2.36
CA PHE A 32 6.70 18.58 2.37
C PHE A 32 7.02 18.08 0.96
N LEU A 33 6.02 17.68 0.16
CA LEU A 33 6.26 17.12 -1.18
C LEU A 33 6.81 18.15 -2.19
N SER A 34 6.42 19.42 -2.08
CA SER A 34 6.92 20.51 -2.94
C SER A 34 8.43 20.77 -2.83
N LYS A 35 9.08 20.21 -1.81
CA LYS A 35 10.52 20.35 -1.56
C LYS A 35 11.35 19.25 -2.21
N PHE A 36 10.70 18.22 -2.74
CA PHE A 36 11.34 17.15 -3.49
C PHE A 36 11.35 17.49 -4.97
N GLU A 37 12.36 16.99 -5.67
CA GLU A 37 12.43 17.07 -7.13
C GLU A 37 11.50 16.05 -7.80
N GLU A 38 11.21 16.27 -9.09
CA GLU A 38 10.33 15.41 -9.88
C GLU A 38 10.77 13.94 -9.85
N HIS A 39 12.07 13.68 -10.01
CA HIS A 39 12.60 12.32 -10.05
C HIS A 39 12.46 11.60 -8.70
N GLU A 40 12.53 12.32 -7.58
CA GLU A 40 12.35 11.76 -6.23
C GLU A 40 10.89 11.37 -6.01
N LEU A 41 9.96 12.24 -6.42
CA LEU A 41 8.52 11.96 -6.35
C LEU A 41 8.14 10.74 -7.21
N LEU A 42 8.69 10.63 -8.42
CA LEU A 42 8.49 9.47 -9.29
C LEU A 42 9.03 8.17 -8.67
N GLY A 43 10.21 8.23 -8.04
CA GLY A 43 10.78 7.07 -7.34
C GLY A 43 9.93 6.60 -6.15
N MET A 44 9.36 7.54 -5.39
CA MET A 44 8.41 7.22 -4.32
C MET A 44 7.13 6.57 -4.88
N SER A 45 6.59 7.08 -6.00
CA SER A 45 5.41 6.50 -6.67
C SER A 45 5.65 5.05 -7.10
N ALA A 46 6.77 4.79 -7.78
CA ALA A 46 7.11 3.45 -8.26
C ALA A 46 7.23 2.42 -7.11
N SER A 47 7.73 2.85 -5.95
CA SER A 47 7.82 2.01 -4.77
C SER A 47 6.45 1.65 -4.18
N ILE A 48 5.50 2.58 -4.23
CA ILE A 48 4.11 2.35 -3.81
C ILE A 48 3.42 1.34 -4.74
N ASP A 49 3.57 1.51 -6.06
CA ASP A 49 2.95 0.63 -7.06
C ASP A 49 3.42 -0.82 -6.92
N LYS A 50 4.70 -1.01 -6.64
CA LYS A 50 5.29 -2.33 -6.42
C LYS A 50 4.70 -3.05 -5.20
N GLU A 51 4.48 -2.33 -4.10
CA GLU A 51 3.85 -2.89 -2.90
C GLU A 51 2.37 -3.25 -3.15
N LEU A 52 1.64 -2.41 -3.90
CA LEU A 52 0.25 -2.72 -4.29
C LEU A 52 0.17 -3.99 -5.14
N ALA A 53 1.04 -4.14 -6.14
CA ALA A 53 1.10 -5.33 -6.98
C ALA A 53 1.40 -6.60 -6.16
N LYS A 54 2.33 -6.51 -5.21
CA LYS A 54 2.67 -7.62 -4.32
C LYS A 54 1.47 -8.05 -3.46
N ARG A 55 0.72 -7.10 -2.90
CA ARG A 55 -0.48 -7.40 -2.09
C ARG A 55 -1.59 -8.02 -2.92
N SER A 56 -1.79 -7.55 -4.13
CA SER A 56 -2.74 -8.16 -5.08
C SER A 56 -2.38 -9.62 -5.37
N GLY A 57 -1.10 -9.90 -5.64
CA GLY A 57 -0.61 -11.26 -5.84
C GLY A 57 -0.84 -12.17 -4.64
N ALA A 58 -0.49 -11.70 -3.43
CA ALA A 58 -0.70 -12.47 -2.20
C ALA A 58 -2.18 -12.82 -1.96
N ARG A 59 -3.10 -11.89 -2.26
CA ARG A 59 -4.55 -12.15 -2.17
C ARG A 59 -5.01 -13.17 -3.22
N ALA A 60 -4.50 -13.10 -4.44
CA ALA A 60 -4.82 -14.07 -5.47
C ALA A 60 -4.34 -15.48 -5.09
N ASP A 61 -3.17 -15.59 -4.47
CA ASP A 61 -2.63 -16.86 -3.98
C ASP A 61 -3.44 -17.42 -2.81
N GLU A 62 -3.91 -16.57 -1.90
CA GLU A 62 -4.81 -16.96 -0.80
C GLU A 62 -6.13 -17.50 -1.34
N MET A 63 -6.80 -16.76 -2.25
CA MET A 63 -8.04 -17.20 -2.89
C MET A 63 -7.85 -18.50 -3.68
N LYS A 64 -6.70 -18.64 -4.35
CA LYS A 64 -6.35 -19.86 -5.07
C LYS A 64 -6.27 -21.06 -4.11
N ARG A 65 -5.61 -20.90 -2.96
CA ARG A 65 -5.50 -21.95 -1.94
C ARG A 65 -6.86 -22.36 -1.38
N GLU A 66 -7.73 -21.39 -1.12
CA GLU A 66 -9.10 -21.67 -0.64
C GLU A 66 -9.90 -22.49 -1.65
N LEU A 67 -9.85 -22.09 -2.93
CA LEU A 67 -10.53 -22.81 -4.00
C LEU A 67 -9.96 -24.23 -4.19
N GLU A 68 -8.64 -24.39 -4.14
CA GLU A 68 -7.98 -25.70 -4.20
C GLU A 68 -8.37 -26.58 -3.00
N ALA A 69 -8.47 -26.02 -1.79
CA ALA A 69 -8.90 -26.75 -0.60
C ALA A 69 -10.37 -27.22 -0.68
N LEU A 70 -11.21 -26.49 -1.42
CA LEU A 70 -12.60 -26.87 -1.72
C LEU A 70 -12.71 -27.84 -2.92
N GLY A 71 -11.57 -28.23 -3.53
CA GLY A 71 -11.53 -29.16 -4.65
C GLY A 71 -11.70 -28.53 -6.03
N TYR A 72 -11.65 -27.19 -6.13
CA TYR A 72 -11.66 -26.49 -7.42
C TYR A 72 -10.25 -26.37 -7.99
N GLU A 73 -10.10 -26.62 -9.29
CA GLU A 73 -8.84 -26.44 -10.00
C GLU A 73 -8.74 -25.01 -10.56
N VAL A 74 -7.81 -24.21 -10.04
CA VAL A 74 -7.61 -22.81 -10.46
C VAL A 74 -6.43 -22.70 -11.42
N LYS A 75 -6.72 -22.37 -12.69
CA LYS A 75 -5.72 -22.15 -13.75
C LYS A 75 -5.64 -20.68 -14.14
N LYS A 76 -4.43 -20.12 -14.13
CA LYS A 76 -4.18 -18.77 -14.64
C LYS A 76 -4.39 -18.77 -16.16
N LYS A 77 -5.23 -17.88 -16.68
CA LYS A 77 -5.32 -17.65 -18.14
C LYS A 77 -3.99 -17.10 -18.63
N LYS A 78 -3.49 -17.70 -19.72
CA LYS A 78 -2.31 -17.22 -20.45
C LYS A 78 -2.59 -15.87 -21.10
#